data_AF-A0A1G4K477-F1
#
_entry.id   AF-A0A1G4K477-F1
#
_cell.length_a   1.000
_cell.length_b   1.000
_cell.length_c   1.000
_cell.angle_alpha   90.00
_cell.angle_beta   90.00
_cell.angle_gamma   90.00
#
_symmetry.space_group_name_H-M   'P 1'
#
loop_
_entity.id
_entity.type
_entity.pdbx_description
1 polymer ?
#
loop_
_entity_poly.entity_id
_entity_poly.type
_entity_poly.pdbx_seq_one_letter_code
_entity_poly.pdbx_strand_id
1 'polypeptide(L)'
;MEPRRRKIEQLDAFYACIKECFMIGNTEVLYIPQKKAHVSPYGETSLPEEYSNHPQLALFYYSYMIDEHTFTAIRSNLLFEWPQPYVILNTIVRRLECHRFIVNNNYHWLPDQLKDFIGHGLECPNKNSIEGLTPFPESRRRRTIHICLGPADKIFEFFEKLTNMDAARSKFPHLSRLNVRFSCLKGFGNSLERVQRLARAIRKVWIYELVSSGGATGQRKGASSVKLEKTSGAGEQFDGQEQAQEQEPAQDNFQHEITDAASFWEKLSELESHRLVAGADDARQLKKAGAYLQSDADLQKEFKRNKNMVKNIFYSYVKSLMSAEGQVKFNRGVKCLQNGIVNVNLSYGPCKWIKAVTVSLAVQSKHNEAQDVTFVLKCSMSYKDYKKIATGN
;
A
#
# COMPACT_ATOMS: atom_id res chain seq x y z
N MET A 1 18.34 -31.04 -5.24
CA MET A 1 18.94 -30.17 -4.19
C MET A 1 17.99 -29.09 -3.64
N GLU A 2 16.92 -28.71 -4.34
CA GLU A 2 15.96 -27.67 -3.90
C GLU A 2 15.10 -27.97 -2.65
N PRO A 3 14.64 -29.20 -2.35
CA PRO A 3 13.70 -29.41 -1.24
C PRO A 3 14.37 -29.29 0.14
N ARG A 4 15.69 -29.54 0.25
CA ARG A 4 16.44 -29.35 1.50
C ARG A 4 16.65 -27.87 1.82
N ARG A 5 16.95 -27.03 0.83
CA ARG A 5 17.12 -25.58 1.02
C ARG A 5 15.83 -24.90 1.48
N ARG A 6 14.68 -25.26 0.87
CA ARG A 6 13.37 -24.72 1.30
C ARG A 6 13.01 -25.08 2.75
N LYS A 7 13.36 -26.29 3.22
CA LYS A 7 13.13 -26.69 4.62
C LYS A 7 14.00 -25.91 5.60
N ILE A 8 15.27 -25.64 5.25
CA ILE A 8 16.18 -24.85 6.08
C ILE A 8 15.71 -23.39 6.18
N GLU A 9 15.33 -22.78 5.05
CA GLU A 9 14.79 -21.40 5.04
C GLU A 9 13.50 -21.25 5.86
N GLN A 10 12.65 -22.28 5.88
CA GLN A 10 11.45 -22.31 6.71
C GLN A 10 11.78 -22.44 8.20
N LEU A 11 12.80 -23.23 8.57
CA LEU A 11 13.26 -23.37 9.95
C LEU A 11 13.88 -22.07 10.48
N ASP A 12 14.72 -21.41 9.69
CA ASP A 12 15.34 -20.14 10.06
C ASP A 12 14.28 -19.04 10.25
N ALA A 13 13.29 -18.99 9.35
CA ALA A 13 12.18 -18.05 9.44
C ALA A 13 11.26 -18.36 10.64
N PHE A 14 11.07 -19.63 10.99
CA PHE A 14 10.34 -20.03 12.18
C PHE A 14 11.10 -19.63 13.45
N TYR A 15 12.40 -19.89 13.52
CA TYR A 15 13.22 -19.51 14.66
C TYR A 15 13.27 -17.99 14.86
N ALA A 16 13.39 -17.22 13.78
CA ALA A 16 13.31 -15.76 13.82
C ALA A 16 11.94 -15.27 14.32
N CYS A 17 10.84 -15.91 13.86
CA CYS A 17 9.49 -15.65 14.36
C CYS A 17 9.39 -15.89 15.87
N ILE A 18 9.89 -17.02 16.36
CA ILE A 18 9.87 -17.35 17.79
C ILE A 18 10.68 -16.33 18.59
N LYS A 19 11.91 -16.01 18.17
CA LYS A 19 12.73 -14.98 18.84
C LYS A 19 12.01 -13.63 18.96
N GLU A 20 11.40 -13.16 17.88
CA GLU A 20 10.65 -11.90 17.85
C GLU A 20 9.42 -11.93 18.78
N CYS A 21 8.65 -13.02 18.74
CA CYS A 21 7.45 -13.18 19.55
C CYS A 21 7.76 -13.30 21.05
N PHE A 22 8.86 -13.95 21.41
CA PHE A 22 9.29 -14.18 22.79
C PHE A 22 10.18 -13.07 23.35
N MET A 23 10.43 -12.01 22.58
CA MET A 23 11.28 -10.88 23.00
C MET A 23 12.71 -11.33 23.38
N ILE A 24 13.19 -12.41 22.75
CA ILE A 24 14.51 -12.94 23.02
C ILE A 24 15.52 -12.00 22.36
N GLY A 25 16.29 -11.33 23.20
CA GLY A 25 17.32 -10.40 22.79
C GLY A 25 18.57 -11.08 22.23
N ASN A 26 19.56 -10.26 21.88
CA ASN A 26 20.89 -10.74 21.47
C ASN A 26 21.81 -11.01 22.66
N THR A 27 21.46 -10.51 23.85
CA THR A 27 22.24 -10.76 25.06
C THR A 27 21.93 -12.15 25.61
N GLU A 28 22.97 -12.91 25.93
CA GLU A 28 22.83 -14.19 26.63
C GLU A 28 22.38 -13.94 28.07
N VAL A 29 21.22 -14.49 28.43
CA VAL A 29 20.69 -14.47 29.79
C VAL A 29 20.47 -15.92 30.25
N LEU A 30 20.94 -16.23 31.45
CA LEU A 30 20.81 -17.54 32.06
C LEU A 30 19.99 -17.44 33.34
N TYR A 31 19.03 -18.33 33.51
CA TYR A 31 18.36 -18.53 34.80
C TYR A 31 19.16 -19.51 35.66
N ILE A 32 19.46 -19.12 36.91
CA ILE A 32 20.12 -19.96 37.90
C ILE A 32 19.09 -20.37 38.97
N PRO A 33 18.58 -21.61 38.94
CA PRO A 33 17.52 -22.06 39.85
C PRO A 33 17.90 -21.94 41.33
N GLN A 34 19.14 -22.27 41.69
CA GLN A 34 19.60 -22.29 43.09
C GLN A 34 19.59 -20.88 43.71
N LYS A 35 19.81 -19.86 42.90
CA LYS A 35 19.81 -18.46 43.32
C LYS A 35 18.46 -17.76 43.10
N LYS A 36 17.53 -18.42 42.39
CA LYS A 36 16.32 -17.80 41.83
C LYS A 36 16.65 -16.45 41.18
N ALA A 37 17.67 -16.44 40.31
CA ALA A 37 18.17 -15.20 39.73
C ALA A 37 18.50 -15.38 38.25
N HIS A 38 18.39 -14.30 37.49
CA HIS A 38 18.91 -14.21 36.13
C HIS A 38 20.32 -13.64 36.15
N VAL A 39 21.22 -14.25 35.39
CA VAL A 39 22.59 -13.79 35.18
C VAL A 39 22.75 -13.44 33.72
N SER A 40 23.30 -12.25 33.48
CA SER A 40 23.70 -11.77 32.16
C SER A 40 25.15 -11.26 32.25
N PRO A 41 25.79 -10.93 31.11
CA PRO A 41 27.07 -10.22 31.10
C PRO A 41 27.06 -8.89 31.89
N TYR A 42 25.88 -8.37 32.22
CA TYR A 42 25.71 -7.08 32.90
C TYR A 42 25.48 -7.19 34.40
N GLY A 43 25.27 -8.40 34.93
CA GLY A 43 25.07 -8.61 36.37
C GLY A 43 24.06 -9.71 36.67
N GLU A 44 23.74 -9.82 37.96
CA GLU A 44 22.77 -10.75 38.51
C GLU A 44 21.53 -9.99 38.99
N THR A 45 20.33 -10.52 38.72
CA THR A 45 19.06 -9.94 39.15
C THR A 45 18.18 -11.02 39.75
N SER A 46 17.80 -10.83 41.02
CA SER A 46 16.89 -11.73 41.73
C SER A 46 15.50 -11.71 41.12
N LEU A 47 14.87 -12.88 41.10
CA LEU A 47 13.54 -13.07 40.55
C LEU A 47 12.46 -12.71 41.61
N PRO A 48 11.42 -11.95 41.25
CA PRO A 48 10.28 -11.74 42.15
C PRO A 48 9.54 -13.04 42.47
N GLU A 49 8.87 -13.09 43.62
CA GLU A 49 8.21 -14.31 44.11
C GLU A 49 7.12 -14.80 43.14
N GLU A 50 6.40 -13.87 42.51
CA GLU A 50 5.32 -14.12 41.55
C GLU A 50 5.78 -14.94 40.34
N TYR A 51 7.08 -14.89 40.03
CA TYR A 51 7.68 -15.64 38.93
C TYR A 51 8.27 -16.98 39.33
N SER A 52 8.23 -17.36 40.61
CA SER A 52 8.83 -18.60 41.09
C SER A 52 8.33 -19.84 40.36
N ASN A 53 7.05 -19.86 39.98
CA ASN A 53 6.41 -20.95 39.23
C ASN A 53 6.53 -20.79 37.70
N HIS A 54 6.96 -19.62 37.23
CA HIS A 54 7.08 -19.29 35.81
C HIS A 54 8.39 -18.55 35.47
N PRO A 55 9.56 -19.11 35.81
CA PRO A 55 10.85 -18.43 35.60
C PRO A 55 11.13 -18.12 34.13
N GLN A 56 10.61 -18.93 33.20
CA GLN A 56 10.71 -18.70 31.76
C GLN A 56 10.09 -17.36 31.33
N LEU A 57 8.97 -16.93 31.94
CA LEU A 57 8.33 -15.66 31.58
C LEU A 57 9.21 -14.48 32.00
N ALA A 58 9.81 -14.55 33.18
CA ALA A 58 10.75 -13.55 33.62
C ALA A 58 12.03 -13.52 32.78
N LEU A 59 12.51 -14.67 32.29
CA LEU A 59 13.63 -14.72 31.36
C LEU A 59 13.34 -13.91 30.09
N PHE A 60 12.15 -14.07 29.50
CA PHE A 60 11.74 -13.33 28.30
C PHE A 60 11.64 -11.83 28.56
N TYR A 61 11.06 -11.43 29.70
CA TYR A 61 10.96 -10.01 30.05
C TYR A 61 12.31 -9.39 30.40
N TYR A 62 13.17 -10.09 31.14
CA TYR A 62 14.50 -9.57 31.46
C TYR A 62 15.37 -9.44 30.21
N SER A 63 15.31 -10.41 29.29
CA SER A 63 15.99 -10.33 27.99
C SER A 63 15.50 -9.13 27.17
N TYR A 64 14.19 -8.87 27.18
CA TYR A 64 13.58 -7.70 26.54
C TYR A 64 14.10 -6.39 27.13
N MET A 65 14.10 -6.27 28.46
CA MET A 65 14.54 -5.05 29.15
C MET A 65 16.01 -4.74 28.92
N ILE A 66 16.87 -5.76 28.86
CA ILE A 66 18.29 -5.59 28.54
C ILE A 66 18.50 -5.03 27.13
N ASP A 67 17.71 -5.50 26.17
CA ASP A 67 17.87 -5.08 24.77
C ASP A 67 17.26 -3.70 24.49
N GLU A 68 16.19 -3.30 25.18
CA GLU A 68 15.58 -1.97 25.06
C GLU A 68 16.37 -0.88 25.81
N HIS A 69 16.90 -1.21 26.99
CA HIS A 69 17.65 -0.27 27.81
C HIS A 69 19.15 -0.51 27.65
N THR A 70 19.81 0.33 26.84
CA THR A 70 21.26 0.28 26.60
C THR A 70 22.09 0.15 27.88
N PHE A 71 23.21 -0.58 27.75
CA PHE A 71 24.35 -0.84 28.65
C PHE A 71 24.48 -0.03 29.97
N THR A 72 24.18 1.26 29.96
CA THR A 72 24.29 2.17 31.11
C THR A 72 23.18 2.02 32.15
N ALA A 73 21.97 1.59 31.77
CA ALA A 73 20.82 1.52 32.70
C ALA A 73 20.84 0.27 33.60
N ILE A 74 21.36 -0.85 33.11
CA ILE A 74 21.36 -2.15 33.81
C ILE A 74 22.38 -2.18 34.96
N ARG A 75 23.44 -1.34 34.89
CA ARG A 75 24.50 -1.24 35.91
C ARG A 75 24.12 -0.40 37.13
N SER A 76 23.20 0.54 36.99
CA SER A 76 22.54 1.13 38.15
C SER A 76 21.53 0.12 38.68
N ASN A 77 21.36 0.03 40.00
CA ASN A 77 20.25 -0.64 40.68
C ASN A 77 18.87 -0.02 40.31
N LEU A 78 18.62 0.22 39.02
CA LEU A 78 17.33 0.64 38.48
C LEU A 78 16.40 -0.54 38.69
N LEU A 79 15.56 -0.40 39.71
CA LEU A 79 14.36 -1.18 39.96
C LEU A 79 13.49 -1.12 38.70
N PHE A 80 13.66 -2.07 37.79
CA PHE A 80 12.66 -2.30 36.75
C PHE A 80 11.39 -2.82 37.46
N GLU A 81 10.27 -2.14 37.26
CA GLU A 81 8.99 -2.61 37.77
C GLU A 81 8.63 -3.91 37.07
N TRP A 82 8.58 -4.99 37.85
CA TRP A 82 8.20 -6.29 37.30
C TRP A 82 6.70 -6.31 37.05
N PRO A 83 6.26 -6.55 35.80
CA PRO A 83 4.85 -6.78 35.52
C PRO A 83 4.40 -8.08 36.20
N GLN A 84 3.10 -8.33 36.24
CA GLN A 84 2.60 -9.66 36.62
C GLN A 84 2.93 -10.69 35.53
N PRO A 85 3.19 -11.98 35.85
CA PRO A 85 3.60 -12.97 34.85
C PRO A 85 2.59 -13.13 33.71
N TYR A 86 1.28 -13.00 33.98
CA TYR A 86 0.24 -13.13 32.97
C TYR A 86 0.33 -12.04 31.89
N VAL A 87 0.88 -10.87 32.22
CA VAL A 87 1.07 -9.77 31.28
C VAL A 87 2.10 -10.17 30.21
N ILE A 88 3.20 -10.80 30.61
CA ILE A 88 4.23 -11.28 29.68
C ILE A 88 3.66 -12.40 28.81
N LEU A 89 2.97 -13.37 29.43
CA LEU A 89 2.33 -14.46 28.71
C LEU A 89 1.37 -13.96 27.63
N ASN A 90 0.45 -13.06 28.00
CA ASN A 90 -0.51 -12.47 27.07
C ASN A 90 0.18 -11.68 25.95
N THR A 91 1.30 -11.01 26.27
CA THR A 91 2.11 -10.31 25.27
C THR A 91 2.69 -11.27 24.24
N ILE A 92 3.27 -12.40 24.67
CA ILE A 92 3.85 -13.42 23.77
C ILE A 92 2.74 -14.09 22.93
N VAL A 93 1.64 -14.50 23.56
CA VAL A 93 0.50 -15.15 22.89
C VAL A 93 -0.05 -14.25 21.79
N ARG A 94 -0.36 -12.98 22.11
CA ARG A 94 -0.90 -12.04 21.12
C ARG A 94 0.13 -11.72 20.02
N ARG A 95 1.44 -11.73 20.32
CA ARG A 95 2.51 -11.59 19.30
C ARG A 95 2.48 -12.75 18.32
N LEU A 96 2.32 -13.99 18.80
CA LEU A 96 2.20 -15.16 17.94
C LEU A 96 0.93 -15.12 17.07
N GLU A 97 -0.23 -14.81 17.67
CA GLU A 97 -1.51 -14.70 16.95
C GLU A 97 -1.44 -13.72 15.78
N CYS A 98 -0.70 -12.61 15.95
CA CYS A 98 -0.61 -11.54 14.96
C CYS A 98 0.60 -11.66 14.01
N HIS A 99 1.52 -12.61 14.24
CA HIS A 99 2.78 -12.66 13.50
C HIS A 99 2.56 -13.17 12.07
N ARG A 100 3.12 -12.45 11.07
CA ARG A 100 2.92 -12.76 9.64
C ARG A 100 3.33 -14.19 9.29
N PHE A 101 4.42 -14.69 9.88
CA PHE A 101 4.87 -16.07 9.64
C PHE A 101 3.84 -17.10 10.13
N ILE A 102 3.26 -16.88 11.32
CA ILE A 102 2.25 -17.77 11.91
C ILE A 102 1.00 -17.79 11.04
N VAL A 103 0.47 -16.60 10.70
CA VAL A 103 -0.74 -16.45 9.86
C VAL A 103 -0.54 -17.04 8.46
N ASN A 104 0.59 -16.75 7.81
CA ASN A 104 0.82 -17.20 6.44
C ASN A 104 1.07 -18.71 6.32
N ASN A 105 1.52 -19.35 7.40
CA ASN A 105 1.78 -20.79 7.43
C ASN A 105 0.73 -21.58 8.23
N ASN A 106 -0.39 -20.95 8.60
CA ASN A 106 -1.51 -21.56 9.33
C ASN A 106 -1.13 -22.21 10.67
N TYR A 107 -0.16 -21.65 11.41
CA TYR A 107 0.24 -22.14 12.74
C TYR A 107 -0.66 -21.61 13.87
N HIS A 108 -1.97 -21.52 13.64
CA HIS A 108 -2.94 -20.94 14.60
C HIS A 108 -3.07 -21.72 15.91
N TRP A 109 -2.61 -22.98 15.94
CA TRP A 109 -2.57 -23.83 17.14
C TRP A 109 -1.42 -23.47 18.11
N LEU A 110 -0.38 -22.77 17.62
CA LEU A 110 0.84 -22.52 18.39
C LEU A 110 0.62 -21.59 19.60
N PRO A 111 -0.16 -20.50 19.52
CA PRO A 111 -0.43 -19.65 20.68
C PRO A 111 -1.10 -20.42 21.84
N ASP A 112 -2.09 -21.27 21.54
CA ASP A 112 -2.80 -22.05 22.55
C ASP A 112 -1.89 -23.10 23.19
N GLN A 113 -1.16 -23.89 22.38
CA GLN A 113 -0.19 -24.85 22.91
C GLN A 113 0.89 -24.18 23.77
N LEU A 114 1.35 -23.00 23.36
CA LEU A 114 2.33 -22.27 24.14
C LEU A 114 1.73 -21.85 25.48
N LYS A 115 0.52 -21.28 25.47
CA LYS A 115 -0.16 -20.82 26.67
C LYS A 115 -0.28 -21.94 27.69
N ASP A 116 -0.65 -23.13 27.23
CA ASP A 116 -0.76 -24.32 28.07
C ASP A 116 0.60 -24.81 28.60
N PHE A 117 1.69 -24.61 27.84
CA PHE A 117 3.02 -25.07 28.24
C PHE A 117 3.74 -24.12 29.20
N ILE A 118 3.85 -22.83 28.87
CA ILE A 118 4.61 -21.86 29.69
C ILE A 118 3.76 -21.16 30.75
N GLY A 119 2.43 -21.16 30.58
CA GLY A 119 1.46 -20.49 31.44
C GLY A 119 0.59 -21.44 32.26
N HIS A 120 0.95 -22.72 32.35
CA HIS A 120 0.17 -23.71 33.09
C HIS A 120 -0.05 -23.30 34.55
N GLY A 121 -1.31 -23.20 34.99
CA GLY A 121 -1.65 -22.78 36.35
C GLY A 121 -1.58 -21.27 36.60
N LEU A 122 -1.35 -20.45 35.57
CA LEU A 122 -1.35 -19.00 35.68
C LEU A 122 -2.76 -18.44 35.42
N GLU A 123 -3.35 -17.82 36.43
CA GLU A 123 -4.63 -17.15 36.28
C GLU A 123 -4.48 -15.86 35.46
N CYS A 124 -5.17 -15.81 34.32
CA CYS A 124 -5.17 -14.66 33.43
C CYS A 124 -6.50 -13.91 33.56
N PRO A 125 -6.51 -12.63 33.97
CA PRO A 125 -7.69 -11.78 33.91
C PRO A 125 -8.29 -11.74 32.50
N ASN A 126 -9.61 -11.49 32.39
CA ASN A 126 -10.35 -11.50 31.12
C ASN A 126 -9.69 -10.62 30.03
N LYS A 127 -9.86 -11.02 28.75
CA LYS A 127 -9.24 -10.42 27.53
C LYS A 127 -9.34 -8.89 27.40
N ASN A 128 -10.21 -8.21 28.15
CA ASN A 128 -10.41 -6.76 28.08
C ASN A 128 -9.56 -5.95 29.07
N SER A 129 -8.81 -6.59 29.98
CA SER A 129 -7.93 -5.94 30.97
C SER A 129 -6.45 -6.19 30.68
N ILE A 130 -6.05 -6.17 29.40
CA ILE A 130 -4.66 -6.39 29.02
C ILE A 130 -3.88 -5.09 29.31
N GLU A 131 -3.27 -5.01 30.49
CA GLU A 131 -2.06 -4.22 30.66
C GLU A 131 -1.02 -4.82 29.70
N GLY A 132 -0.67 -4.10 28.64
CA GLY A 132 0.37 -4.53 27.71
C GLY A 132 1.70 -3.96 28.15
N LEU A 133 2.72 -4.81 28.30
CA LEU A 133 4.10 -4.38 28.60
C LEU A 133 4.68 -3.40 27.59
N THR A 134 4.14 -3.39 26.38
CA THR A 134 4.46 -2.43 25.34
C THR A 134 3.33 -2.31 24.33
N PRO A 135 3.21 -1.17 23.63
CA PRO A 135 2.46 -1.13 22.40
C PRO A 135 3.07 -2.18 21.47
N PHE A 136 2.22 -3.14 21.10
CA PHE A 136 2.52 -4.12 20.07
C PHE A 136 3.35 -3.48 18.94
N PRO A 137 4.40 -4.13 18.41
CA PRO A 137 4.71 -3.96 17.01
C PRO A 137 3.52 -4.58 16.26
N GLU A 138 2.39 -3.86 16.21
CA GLU A 138 1.22 -4.23 15.43
C GLU A 138 1.75 -4.51 14.04
N SER A 139 1.80 -5.78 13.65
CA SER A 139 2.23 -6.35 12.36
C SER A 139 2.47 -5.33 11.24
N ARG A 140 3.46 -4.43 11.39
CA ARG A 140 3.48 -3.09 10.74
C ARG A 140 2.13 -2.71 10.12
N ARG A 141 1.04 -2.64 10.89
CA ARG A 141 -0.23 -2.18 10.33
C ARG A 141 0.00 -0.72 9.98
N ARG A 142 0.31 -0.48 8.71
CA ARG A 142 0.59 0.85 8.23
C ARG A 142 -0.68 1.66 8.49
N ARG A 143 -0.67 2.52 9.50
CA ARG A 143 -1.81 3.39 9.81
C ARG A 143 -2.11 4.16 8.54
N THR A 144 -3.31 3.96 8.00
CA THR A 144 -3.74 4.69 6.82
C THR A 144 -4.23 6.06 7.27
N ILE A 145 -3.54 7.09 6.84
CA ILE A 145 -3.91 8.48 7.07
C ILE A 145 -4.64 8.94 5.80
N HIS A 146 -5.91 9.27 5.95
CA HIS A 146 -6.73 9.83 4.89
C HIS A 146 -6.63 11.36 4.93
N ILE A 147 -6.25 11.97 3.81
CA ILE A 147 -6.05 13.42 3.72
C ILE A 147 -6.88 13.93 2.56
N CYS A 148 -7.79 14.85 2.84
CA CYS A 148 -8.54 15.57 1.81
C CYS A 148 -7.96 16.99 1.70
N LEU A 149 -7.38 17.32 0.55
CA LEU A 149 -6.84 18.66 0.32
C LEU A 149 -7.87 19.50 -0.44
N GLY A 150 -7.94 20.79 -0.06
CA GLY A 150 -8.87 21.76 -0.63
C GLY A 150 -8.21 22.60 -1.71
N PRO A 151 -7.83 23.85 -1.41
CA PRO A 151 -7.28 24.81 -2.38
C PRO A 151 -5.83 24.48 -2.80
N ALA A 152 -5.41 25.08 -3.92
CA ALA A 152 -4.13 24.81 -4.60
C ALA A 152 -2.89 25.04 -3.72
N ASP A 153 -2.88 26.10 -2.91
CA ASP A 153 -1.83 26.44 -1.95
C ASP A 153 -1.60 25.30 -0.95
N LYS A 154 -2.68 24.75 -0.37
CA LYS A 154 -2.58 23.62 0.56
C LYS A 154 -2.11 22.34 -0.13
N ILE A 155 -2.38 22.19 -1.43
CA ILE A 155 -1.90 21.06 -2.23
C ILE A 155 -0.39 21.19 -2.45
N PHE A 156 0.07 22.37 -2.87
CA PHE A 156 1.50 22.66 -3.06
C PHE A 156 2.28 22.47 -1.75
N GLU A 157 1.82 23.12 -0.67
CA GLU A 157 2.44 23.04 0.66
C GLU A 157 2.50 21.59 1.18
N PHE A 158 1.47 20.80 0.88
CA PHE A 158 1.47 19.38 1.25
C PHE A 158 2.60 18.61 0.54
N PHE A 159 2.76 18.78 -0.77
CA PHE A 159 3.79 18.06 -1.54
C PHE A 159 5.20 18.53 -1.21
N GLU A 160 5.39 19.82 -0.94
CA GLU A 160 6.64 20.38 -0.44
C GLU A 160 7.02 19.75 0.91
N LYS A 161 6.08 19.70 1.87
CA LYS A 161 6.30 19.04 3.17
C LYS A 161 6.52 17.53 3.04
N LEU A 162 5.88 16.88 2.08
CA LEU A 162 6.03 15.44 1.85
C LEU A 162 7.45 15.10 1.35
N THR A 163 8.02 15.97 0.52
CA THR A 163 9.36 15.81 -0.10
C THR A 163 10.50 16.39 0.75
N ASN A 164 10.19 17.06 1.85
CA ASN A 164 11.14 17.40 2.91
C ASN A 164 11.12 16.33 4.02
N MET A 165 12.26 15.73 4.36
CA MET A 165 12.31 14.62 5.30
C MET A 165 11.88 15.02 6.72
N ASP A 166 12.38 16.14 7.23
CA ASP A 166 12.11 16.57 8.60
C ASP A 166 10.65 17.00 8.76
N ALA A 167 10.12 17.73 7.78
CA ALA A 167 8.70 18.10 7.72
C ALA A 167 7.79 16.86 7.58
N ALA A 168 8.18 15.87 6.78
CA ALA A 168 7.43 14.64 6.64
C ALA A 168 7.46 13.80 7.92
N ARG A 169 8.59 13.75 8.63
CA ARG A 169 8.75 12.96 9.86
C ARG A 169 8.02 13.59 11.05
N SER A 170 7.98 14.91 11.14
CA SER A 170 7.23 15.61 12.18
C SER A 170 5.71 15.43 12.01
N LYS A 171 5.24 15.31 10.76
CA LYS A 171 3.81 15.21 10.44
C LYS A 171 3.28 13.78 10.30
N PHE A 172 4.09 12.85 9.82
CA PHE A 172 3.66 11.48 9.52
C PHE A 172 4.48 10.43 10.30
N PRO A 173 3.84 9.57 11.09
CA PRO A 173 4.52 8.49 11.80
C PRO A 173 5.27 7.53 10.86
N HIS A 174 6.31 6.87 11.40
CA HIS A 174 6.99 5.78 10.71
C HIS A 174 6.00 4.69 10.28
N LEU A 175 6.18 4.15 9.07
CA LEU A 175 5.32 3.12 8.48
C LEU A 175 3.87 3.57 8.19
N SER A 176 3.60 4.86 8.07
CA SER A 176 2.28 5.34 7.64
C SER A 176 1.96 4.98 6.18
N ARG A 177 0.69 4.72 5.88
CA ARG A 177 0.13 4.77 4.50
C ARG A 177 -0.57 6.09 4.35
N LEU A 178 -0.28 6.83 3.30
CA LEU A 178 -1.02 8.06 3.00
C LEU A 178 -1.99 7.77 1.86
N ASN A 179 -3.24 8.18 2.05
CA ASN A 179 -4.27 8.20 1.02
C ASN A 179 -4.77 9.64 0.89
N VAL A 180 -4.22 10.36 -0.09
CA VAL A 180 -4.45 11.78 -0.27
C VAL A 180 -5.37 11.97 -1.46
N ARG A 181 -6.48 12.67 -1.25
CA ARG A 181 -7.48 12.95 -2.27
C ARG A 181 -7.69 14.44 -2.42
N PHE A 182 -7.78 14.91 -3.65
CA PHE A 182 -8.18 16.29 -3.93
C PHE A 182 -8.81 16.44 -5.32
N SER A 183 -9.47 17.58 -5.49
CA SER A 183 -10.08 18.02 -6.74
C SER A 183 -9.02 18.67 -7.63
N CYS A 184 -8.86 18.21 -8.88
CA CYS A 184 -7.95 18.86 -9.83
C CYS A 184 -8.43 20.26 -10.19
N LEU A 185 -9.74 20.52 -10.18
CA LEU A 185 -10.29 21.86 -10.34
C LEU A 185 -9.71 22.80 -9.28
N LYS A 186 -9.75 22.40 -8.00
CA LYS A 186 -9.13 23.18 -6.93
C LYS A 186 -7.61 23.26 -7.04
N GLY A 187 -6.95 22.17 -7.43
CA GLY A 187 -5.50 22.13 -7.67
C GLY A 187 -5.03 23.04 -8.80
N PHE A 188 -5.88 23.32 -9.78
CA PHE A 188 -5.62 24.26 -10.87
C PHE A 188 -6.15 25.68 -10.60
N GLY A 189 -6.48 26.02 -9.35
CA GLY A 189 -6.98 27.35 -9.01
C GLY A 189 -8.36 27.65 -9.62
N ASN A 190 -9.23 26.64 -9.68
CA ASN A 190 -10.57 26.69 -10.28
C ASN A 190 -10.59 26.90 -11.80
N SER A 191 -9.51 26.57 -12.51
CA SER A 191 -9.47 26.61 -13.98
C SER A 191 -10.14 25.39 -14.61
N LEU A 192 -11.39 25.53 -15.04
CA LEU A 192 -12.14 24.48 -15.74
C LEU A 192 -11.47 24.09 -17.06
N GLU A 193 -10.86 25.04 -17.77
CA GLU A 193 -10.13 24.78 -19.00
C GLU A 193 -8.98 23.78 -18.79
N ARG A 194 -8.19 23.96 -17.72
CA ARG A 194 -7.11 23.02 -17.38
C ARG A 194 -7.65 21.63 -17.01
N VAL A 195 -8.79 21.57 -16.32
CA VAL A 195 -9.49 20.31 -16.03
C VAL A 195 -9.93 19.61 -17.31
N GLN A 196 -10.52 20.33 -18.27
CA GLN A 196 -10.93 19.77 -19.55
C GLN A 196 -9.73 19.22 -20.33
N ARG A 197 -8.61 19.97 -20.40
CA ARG A 197 -7.39 19.48 -21.06
C ARG A 197 -6.84 18.23 -20.39
N LEU A 198 -6.84 18.15 -19.06
CA LEU A 198 -6.45 16.96 -18.31
C LEU A 198 -7.39 15.78 -18.58
N ALA A 199 -8.71 16.00 -18.57
CA ALA A 199 -9.70 14.95 -18.86
C ALA A 199 -9.51 14.37 -20.28
N ARG A 200 -9.26 15.23 -21.28
CA ARG A 200 -8.91 14.80 -22.64
C ARG A 200 -7.60 14.01 -22.67
N ALA A 201 -6.57 14.45 -21.95
CA ALA A 201 -5.32 13.69 -21.85
C ALA A 201 -5.51 12.30 -21.20
N ILE A 202 -6.33 12.21 -20.14
CA ILE A 202 -6.72 10.94 -19.50
C ILE A 202 -7.43 10.04 -20.52
N ARG A 203 -8.40 10.57 -21.25
CA ARG A 203 -9.15 9.84 -22.28
C ARG A 203 -8.23 9.27 -23.36
N LYS A 204 -7.33 10.09 -23.90
CA LYS A 204 -6.33 9.66 -24.89
C LYS A 204 -5.44 8.55 -24.31
N VAL A 205 -4.86 8.72 -23.12
CA VAL A 205 -4.04 7.67 -22.50
C VAL A 205 -4.82 6.35 -22.35
N TRP A 206 -6.09 6.44 -21.94
CA TRP A 206 -6.96 5.28 -21.79
C TRP A 206 -7.20 4.54 -23.11
N ILE A 207 -7.55 5.27 -24.17
CA ILE A 207 -7.71 4.74 -25.53
C ILE A 207 -6.44 4.02 -25.98
N TYR A 208 -5.29 4.70 -25.93
CA TYR A 208 -4.05 4.15 -26.47
C TYR A 208 -3.55 2.93 -25.69
N GLU A 209 -3.69 2.93 -24.36
CA GLU A 209 -3.33 1.77 -23.54
C GLU A 209 -4.27 0.59 -23.82
N LEU A 210 -5.56 0.82 -24.05
CA LEU A 210 -6.50 -0.23 -24.40
C LEU A 210 -6.27 -0.81 -25.79
N VAL A 211 -6.06 0.01 -26.82
CA VAL A 211 -5.69 -0.45 -28.18
C VAL A 211 -4.42 -1.31 -28.11
N SER A 212 -3.42 -0.86 -27.35
CA SER A 212 -2.17 -1.63 -27.14
C SER A 212 -2.42 -2.98 -26.45
N SER A 213 -3.38 -3.04 -25.53
CA SER A 213 -3.70 -4.25 -24.76
C SER A 213 -4.64 -5.21 -25.51
N GLY A 214 -5.48 -4.69 -26.39
CA GLY A 214 -6.49 -5.44 -27.14
C GLY A 214 -5.90 -6.46 -28.12
N GLY A 215 -4.64 -6.26 -28.53
CA GLY A 215 -3.88 -7.25 -29.30
C GLY A 215 -3.16 -8.31 -28.46
N ALA A 216 -2.95 -8.08 -27.16
CA ALA A 216 -2.06 -8.91 -26.34
C ALA A 216 -2.68 -10.24 -25.84
N THR A 217 -3.90 -10.60 -26.26
CA THR A 217 -4.58 -11.84 -25.82
C THR A 217 -3.96 -13.15 -26.36
N GLY A 218 -2.84 -13.09 -27.09
CA GLY A 218 -2.12 -14.27 -27.57
C GLY A 218 -1.00 -14.80 -26.66
N GLN A 219 -0.32 -13.97 -25.86
CA GLN A 219 0.88 -14.42 -25.13
C GLN A 219 1.15 -13.60 -23.86
N ARG A 220 0.57 -14.01 -22.72
CA ARG A 220 1.13 -13.80 -21.37
C ARG A 220 0.36 -14.62 -20.34
N LYS A 221 0.64 -15.93 -20.28
CA LYS A 221 0.42 -16.72 -19.07
C LYS A 221 1.51 -16.35 -18.07
N GLY A 222 1.12 -15.87 -16.89
CA GLY A 222 2.02 -15.74 -15.74
C GLY A 222 2.25 -14.32 -15.25
N ALA A 223 1.28 -13.75 -14.52
CA ALA A 223 1.53 -12.76 -13.47
C ALA A 223 0.29 -12.59 -12.56
N SER A 224 0.24 -13.46 -11.55
CA SER A 224 -0.38 -13.31 -10.23
C SER A 224 -1.69 -12.50 -10.10
N SER A 225 -2.78 -13.25 -9.97
CA SER A 225 -4.04 -12.83 -9.36
C SER A 225 -3.84 -12.39 -7.91
N VAL A 226 -4.03 -11.11 -7.63
CA VAL A 226 -4.27 -10.61 -6.26
C VAL A 226 -5.77 -10.35 -6.14
N LYS A 227 -6.38 -11.06 -5.19
CA LYS A 227 -7.81 -11.02 -4.83
C LYS A 227 -8.28 -9.59 -4.58
N LEU A 228 -9.39 -9.20 -5.21
CA LEU A 228 -10.20 -8.05 -4.81
C LEU A 228 -10.94 -8.42 -3.51
N GLU A 229 -10.69 -7.67 -2.44
CA GLU A 229 -11.56 -7.66 -1.27
C GLU A 229 -12.86 -6.94 -1.61
N LYS A 230 -13.98 -7.63 -1.39
CA LYS A 230 -15.33 -7.07 -1.39
C LYS A 230 -15.46 -6.11 -0.21
N THR A 231 -15.69 -4.83 -0.48
CA THR A 231 -16.27 -3.92 0.51
C THR A 231 -17.78 -4.06 0.46
N SER A 232 -18.33 -4.73 1.45
CA SER A 232 -19.74 -4.71 1.85
C SER A 232 -20.07 -3.37 2.53
N GLY A 233 -21.24 -2.81 2.22
CA GLY A 233 -21.78 -1.65 2.93
C GLY A 233 -23.13 -1.19 2.37
N ALA A 234 -24.18 -1.75 3.00
CA ALA A 234 -25.56 -1.24 3.15
C ALA A 234 -26.32 -0.77 1.89
N GLY A 235 -27.30 -1.59 1.50
CA GLY A 235 -28.39 -1.19 0.63
C GLY A 235 -29.49 -0.46 1.40
N GLU A 236 -30.06 0.54 0.75
CA GLU A 236 -31.44 0.96 0.99
C GLU A 236 -32.23 0.55 -0.26
N GLN A 237 -33.25 -0.27 -0.03
CA GLN A 237 -34.29 -0.60 -0.99
C GLN A 237 -35.12 0.67 -1.23
N PHE A 238 -35.22 1.10 -2.48
CA PHE A 238 -36.36 1.87 -2.94
C PHE A 238 -36.97 1.12 -4.12
N ASP A 239 -38.08 0.48 -3.82
CA ASP A 239 -39.02 -0.06 -4.81
C ASP A 239 -39.75 1.12 -5.44
N GLY A 240 -39.86 1.11 -6.77
CA GLY A 240 -40.46 2.19 -7.54
C GLY A 240 -40.48 1.83 -9.01
N GLN A 241 -41.39 0.92 -9.37
CA GLN A 241 -41.82 0.71 -10.75
C GLN A 241 -42.52 1.98 -11.23
N GLU A 242 -41.86 2.75 -12.10
CA GLU A 242 -42.57 3.62 -13.05
C GLU A 242 -41.95 3.44 -14.43
N GLN A 243 -42.77 2.84 -15.30
CA GLN A 243 -42.58 2.80 -16.74
C GLN A 243 -42.58 4.24 -17.26
N ALA A 244 -41.45 4.71 -17.79
CA ALA A 244 -41.39 5.90 -18.60
C ALA A 244 -40.71 5.55 -19.93
N GLN A 245 -41.48 5.79 -20.98
CA GLN A 245 -41.24 5.43 -22.38
C GLN A 245 -39.80 5.72 -22.85
N GLU A 246 -39.20 4.72 -23.47
CA GLU A 246 -38.04 4.85 -24.34
C GLU A 246 -38.38 5.83 -25.48
N GLN A 247 -37.92 7.06 -25.37
CA GLN A 247 -37.65 7.90 -26.53
C GLN A 247 -36.18 7.71 -26.90
N GLU A 248 -35.94 6.93 -27.95
CA GLU A 248 -34.65 6.88 -28.64
C GLU A 248 -34.21 8.30 -29.04
N PRO A 249 -33.02 8.76 -28.63
CA PRO A 249 -32.36 9.84 -29.35
C PRO A 249 -31.51 9.20 -30.47
N ALA A 250 -31.90 9.53 -31.70
CA ALA A 250 -31.12 9.56 -32.94
C ALA A 250 -29.96 8.55 -33.06
N GLN A 251 -30.14 7.57 -33.94
CA GLN A 251 -29.08 6.75 -34.52
C GLN A 251 -27.99 7.65 -35.13
N ASP A 252 -26.89 7.80 -34.41
CA ASP A 252 -25.66 8.36 -34.94
C ASP A 252 -24.82 7.19 -35.50
N ASN A 253 -24.48 7.31 -36.78
CA ASN A 253 -24.05 6.24 -37.68
C ASN A 253 -22.58 5.81 -37.38
N PHE A 254 -22.31 5.07 -36.30
CA PHE A 254 -20.93 4.73 -35.87
C PHE A 254 -20.25 3.55 -36.59
N GLN A 255 -20.65 3.21 -37.82
CA GLN A 255 -20.14 2.03 -38.54
C GLN A 255 -19.22 2.39 -39.72
N HIS A 256 -18.14 3.12 -39.48
CA HIS A 256 -16.96 3.01 -40.37
C HIS A 256 -16.09 1.84 -39.90
N GLU A 257 -15.98 0.79 -40.73
CA GLU A 257 -15.05 -0.32 -40.50
C GLU A 257 -13.61 0.14 -40.70
N ILE A 258 -12.68 -0.36 -39.87
CA ILE A 258 -11.25 -0.07 -40.00
C ILE A 258 -10.71 -0.95 -41.13
N THR A 259 -10.47 -0.36 -42.30
CA THR A 259 -10.02 -1.05 -43.51
C THR A 259 -8.59 -0.67 -43.91
N ASP A 260 -8.10 0.48 -43.45
CA ASP A 260 -6.78 1.03 -43.74
C ASP A 260 -6.22 1.88 -42.56
N ALA A 261 -5.01 2.42 -42.72
CA ALA A 261 -4.39 3.26 -41.70
C ALA A 261 -5.12 4.61 -41.48
N ALA A 262 -5.76 5.17 -42.51
CA ALA A 262 -6.47 6.44 -42.40
C ALA A 262 -7.74 6.28 -41.56
N SER A 263 -8.56 5.28 -41.88
CA SER A 263 -9.76 4.89 -41.13
C SER A 263 -9.43 4.45 -39.69
N PHE A 264 -8.26 3.83 -39.44
CA PHE A 264 -7.79 3.58 -38.08
C PHE A 264 -7.61 4.87 -37.29
N TRP A 265 -6.90 5.86 -37.84
CA TRP A 265 -6.64 7.12 -37.16
C TRP A 265 -7.89 7.97 -36.99
N GLU A 266 -8.77 8.00 -37.99
CA GLU A 266 -10.08 8.64 -37.93
C GLU A 266 -10.91 8.04 -36.79
N LYS A 267 -10.99 6.71 -36.70
CA LYS A 267 -11.72 6.03 -35.63
C LYS A 267 -11.17 6.35 -34.24
N LEU A 268 -9.84 6.45 -34.08
CA LEU A 268 -9.27 6.88 -32.80
C LEU A 268 -9.63 8.34 -32.49
N SER A 269 -9.55 9.23 -33.47
CA SER A 269 -9.90 10.64 -33.31
C SER A 269 -11.36 10.84 -32.91
N GLU A 270 -12.27 10.09 -33.53
CA GLU A 270 -13.69 10.03 -33.13
C GLU A 270 -13.81 9.60 -31.67
N LEU A 271 -13.23 8.46 -31.28
CA LEU A 271 -13.32 7.94 -29.91
C LEU A 271 -12.72 8.89 -28.85
N GLU A 272 -11.71 9.67 -29.22
CA GLU A 272 -11.09 10.70 -28.38
C GLU A 272 -11.98 11.92 -28.18
N SER A 273 -12.75 12.31 -29.21
CA SER A 273 -13.58 13.52 -29.22
C SER A 273 -15.00 13.28 -28.73
N HIS A 274 -15.53 12.07 -28.93
CA HIS A 274 -16.94 11.77 -28.70
C HIS A 274 -17.34 11.82 -27.22
N ARG A 275 -16.52 11.23 -26.34
CA ARG A 275 -16.81 11.14 -24.90
C ARG A 275 -15.58 11.25 -24.02
N LEU A 276 -15.69 11.98 -22.91
CA LEU A 276 -14.62 12.08 -21.91
C LEU A 276 -14.53 10.86 -20.98
N VAL A 277 -15.65 10.16 -20.76
CA VAL A 277 -15.74 8.98 -19.89
C VAL A 277 -15.97 7.73 -20.73
N ALA A 278 -15.37 6.62 -20.29
CA ALA A 278 -15.49 5.33 -20.96
C ALA A 278 -16.95 4.88 -21.07
N GLY A 279 -17.39 4.57 -22.29
CA GLY A 279 -18.67 3.95 -22.59
C GLY A 279 -18.57 2.43 -22.68
N ALA A 280 -19.72 1.74 -22.61
CA ALA A 280 -19.80 0.29 -22.74
C ALA A 280 -19.28 -0.23 -24.10
N ASP A 281 -19.53 0.52 -25.18
CA ASP A 281 -19.14 0.12 -26.54
C ASP A 281 -17.66 0.45 -26.88
N ASP A 282 -17.05 1.40 -26.15
CA ASP A 282 -15.65 1.81 -26.39
C ASP A 282 -14.70 0.61 -26.34
N ALA A 283 -14.87 -0.27 -25.36
CA ALA A 283 -13.99 -1.43 -25.18
C ALA A 283 -14.03 -2.37 -26.40
N ARG A 284 -15.19 -2.51 -27.04
CA ARG A 284 -15.36 -3.33 -28.25
C ARG A 284 -14.70 -2.68 -29.45
N GLN A 285 -14.92 -1.37 -29.65
CA GLN A 285 -14.31 -0.62 -30.76
C GLN A 285 -12.78 -0.59 -30.64
N LEU A 286 -12.25 -0.32 -29.44
CA LEU A 286 -10.80 -0.29 -29.19
C LEU A 286 -10.14 -1.66 -29.36
N LYS A 287 -10.87 -2.75 -29.10
CA LYS A 287 -10.36 -4.11 -29.37
C LYS A 287 -10.24 -4.37 -30.87
N LYS A 288 -11.21 -3.93 -31.69
CA LYS A 288 -11.12 -4.02 -33.16
C LYS A 288 -9.93 -3.22 -33.68
N ALA A 289 -9.76 -1.98 -33.21
CA ALA A 289 -8.61 -1.15 -33.54
C ALA A 289 -7.28 -1.82 -33.13
N GLY A 290 -7.23 -2.43 -31.94
CA GLY A 290 -6.06 -3.17 -31.48
C GLY A 290 -5.69 -4.37 -32.35
N ALA A 291 -6.68 -5.08 -32.91
CA ALA A 291 -6.43 -6.19 -33.84
C ALA A 291 -5.85 -5.70 -35.17
N TYR A 292 -6.41 -4.62 -35.74
CA TYR A 292 -5.88 -4.01 -36.96
C TYR A 292 -4.46 -3.47 -36.76
N LEU A 293 -4.18 -2.84 -35.62
CA LEU A 293 -2.85 -2.38 -35.27
C LEU A 293 -1.83 -3.54 -35.28
N GLN A 294 -2.22 -4.77 -34.93
CA GLN A 294 -1.31 -5.91 -34.94
C GLN A 294 -0.91 -6.39 -36.33
N SER A 295 -1.77 -6.19 -37.33
CA SER A 295 -1.49 -6.58 -38.71
C SER A 295 -0.56 -5.62 -39.45
N ASP A 296 -0.32 -4.42 -38.93
CA ASP A 296 0.48 -3.38 -39.60
C ASP A 296 1.67 -2.91 -38.73
N ALA A 297 2.88 -3.29 -39.15
CA ALA A 297 4.12 -3.00 -38.41
C ALA A 297 4.54 -1.53 -38.46
N ASP A 298 4.23 -0.80 -39.53
CA ASP A 298 4.59 0.61 -39.65
C ASP A 298 3.61 1.48 -38.87
N LEU A 299 2.32 1.14 -38.91
CA LEU A 299 1.31 1.73 -38.04
C LEU A 299 1.63 1.51 -36.56
N GLN A 300 2.16 0.34 -36.17
CA GLN A 300 2.63 0.10 -34.80
C GLN A 300 3.72 1.08 -34.34
N LYS A 301 4.68 1.39 -35.22
CA LYS A 301 5.77 2.33 -34.90
C LYS A 301 5.21 3.73 -34.71
N GLU A 302 4.35 4.17 -35.63
CA GLU A 302 3.68 5.48 -35.54
C GLU A 302 2.81 5.57 -34.28
N PHE A 303 1.98 4.56 -34.04
CA PHE A 303 1.15 4.46 -32.85
C PHE A 303 1.94 4.51 -31.55
N LYS A 304 3.09 3.81 -31.50
CA LYS A 304 3.98 3.85 -30.33
C LYS A 304 4.54 5.26 -30.09
N ARG A 305 4.87 6.02 -31.15
CA ARG A 305 5.32 7.42 -31.03
C ARG A 305 4.20 8.31 -30.48
N ASN A 306 3.00 8.21 -31.04
CA ASN A 306 1.83 8.97 -30.59
C ASN A 306 1.43 8.64 -29.16
N LYS A 307 1.44 7.35 -28.80
CA LYS A 307 1.24 6.87 -27.42
C LYS A 307 2.22 7.51 -26.45
N ASN A 308 3.50 7.56 -26.79
CA ASN A 308 4.53 8.15 -25.93
C ASN A 308 4.34 9.66 -25.78
N MET A 309 4.00 10.37 -26.86
CA MET A 309 3.68 11.80 -26.83
C MET A 309 2.49 12.08 -25.89
N VAL A 310 1.38 11.35 -26.06
CA VAL A 310 0.19 11.46 -25.22
C VAL A 310 0.51 11.19 -23.75
N LYS A 311 1.31 10.15 -23.47
CA LYS A 311 1.75 9.83 -22.10
C LYS A 311 2.61 10.93 -21.50
N ASN A 312 3.51 11.53 -22.27
CA ASN A 312 4.36 12.63 -21.79
C ASN A 312 3.54 13.87 -21.41
N ILE A 313 2.54 14.21 -22.22
CA ILE A 313 1.57 15.29 -21.91
C ILE A 313 0.80 14.96 -20.64
N PHE A 314 0.26 13.74 -20.54
CA PHE A 314 -0.45 13.32 -19.34
C PHE A 314 0.46 13.35 -18.08
N TYR A 315 1.70 12.90 -18.21
CA TYR A 315 2.68 12.89 -17.13
C TYR A 315 3.10 14.29 -16.68
N SER A 316 3.10 15.29 -17.57
CA SER A 316 3.35 16.68 -17.16
C SER A 316 2.24 17.22 -16.27
N TYR A 317 0.97 16.89 -16.54
CA TYR A 317 -0.13 17.24 -15.63
C TYR A 317 0.02 16.59 -14.25
N VAL A 318 0.35 15.30 -14.19
CA VAL A 318 0.57 14.60 -12.91
C VAL A 318 1.71 15.25 -12.12
N LYS A 319 2.83 15.57 -12.79
CA LYS A 319 3.97 16.26 -12.16
C LYS A 319 3.59 17.65 -11.64
N SER A 320 2.84 18.43 -12.43
CA SER A 320 2.38 19.77 -12.06
C SER A 320 1.46 19.73 -10.84
N LEU A 321 0.48 18.82 -10.81
CA LEU A 321 -0.44 18.66 -9.67
C LEU A 321 0.27 18.23 -8.38
N MET A 322 1.41 17.54 -8.51
CA MET A 322 2.23 17.10 -7.39
C MET A 322 3.33 18.10 -7.01
N SER A 323 3.47 19.21 -7.73
CA SER A 323 4.55 20.20 -7.54
C SER A 323 5.94 19.56 -7.48
N ALA A 324 6.14 18.47 -8.23
CA ALA A 324 7.30 17.59 -8.11
C ALA A 324 8.05 17.44 -9.45
N GLU A 325 8.13 18.53 -10.19
CA GLU A 325 8.88 18.58 -11.45
C GLU A 325 10.35 18.19 -11.21
N GLY A 326 10.88 17.31 -12.06
CA GLY A 326 12.25 16.77 -11.91
C GLY A 326 12.45 15.73 -10.80
N GLN A 327 11.56 15.64 -9.82
CA GLN A 327 11.73 14.75 -8.66
C GLN A 327 11.04 13.39 -8.82
N VAL A 328 10.05 13.31 -9.72
CA VAL A 328 9.24 12.11 -9.93
C VAL A 328 9.68 11.35 -11.18
N LYS A 329 9.92 10.04 -11.00
CA LYS A 329 10.13 9.06 -12.08
C LYS A 329 8.93 8.14 -12.17
N PHE A 330 8.41 7.94 -13.38
CA PHE A 330 7.28 7.04 -13.63
C PHE A 330 7.76 5.60 -13.79
N ASN A 331 7.17 4.68 -13.03
CA ASN A 331 7.58 3.27 -12.96
C ASN A 331 6.51 2.38 -13.61
N ARG A 332 6.92 1.33 -14.33
CA ARG A 332 6.05 0.22 -14.78
C ARG A 332 4.83 0.61 -15.65
N GLY A 333 4.81 1.80 -16.24
CA GLY A 333 3.77 2.22 -17.19
C GLY A 333 2.46 2.69 -16.54
N VAL A 334 1.42 2.79 -17.35
CA VAL A 334 0.07 3.22 -16.97
C VAL A 334 -0.85 2.00 -16.94
N LYS A 335 -1.72 1.89 -15.94
CA LYS A 335 -2.77 0.87 -15.88
C LYS A 335 -4.14 1.54 -15.98
N CYS A 336 -4.89 1.17 -17.01
CA CYS A 336 -6.23 1.66 -17.25
C CYS A 336 -7.27 0.64 -16.78
N LEU A 337 -8.29 1.10 -16.06
CA LEU A 337 -9.45 0.30 -15.67
C LEU A 337 -10.58 0.49 -16.70
N GLN A 338 -11.50 -0.48 -16.80
CA GLN A 338 -12.61 -0.42 -17.77
C GLN A 338 -13.51 0.80 -17.57
N ASN A 339 -13.65 1.29 -16.34
CA ASN A 339 -14.44 2.48 -16.00
C ASN A 339 -13.74 3.82 -16.30
N GLY A 340 -12.68 3.83 -17.10
CA GLY A 340 -11.95 5.06 -17.47
C GLY A 340 -10.93 5.55 -16.44
N ILE A 341 -10.81 4.91 -15.28
CA ILE A 341 -9.82 5.31 -14.27
C ILE A 341 -8.40 4.97 -14.75
N VAL A 342 -7.51 5.94 -14.63
CA VAL A 342 -6.10 5.80 -15.00
C VAL A 342 -5.23 5.76 -13.75
N ASN A 343 -4.48 4.68 -13.59
CA ASN A 343 -3.54 4.46 -12.48
C ASN A 343 -2.11 4.54 -12.98
N VAL A 344 -1.28 5.29 -12.27
CA VAL A 344 0.13 5.46 -12.59
C VAL A 344 0.98 5.19 -11.38
N ASN A 345 1.98 4.33 -11.56
CA ASN A 345 2.97 4.07 -10.53
C ASN A 345 4.17 5.01 -10.74
N LEU A 346 4.67 5.55 -9.65
CA LEU A 346 5.80 6.46 -9.69
C LEU A 346 6.69 6.29 -8.46
N SER A 347 7.85 6.93 -8.49
CA SER A 347 8.76 7.06 -7.36
C SER A 347 9.30 8.47 -7.31
N TYR A 348 9.42 8.99 -6.10
CA TYR A 348 10.23 10.17 -5.85
C TYR A 348 11.68 9.73 -5.83
N GLY A 349 12.44 10.12 -6.86
CA GLY A 349 13.85 9.76 -7.01
C GLY A 349 14.70 10.10 -5.78
N PRO A 350 14.68 11.35 -5.29
CA PRO A 350 15.48 11.74 -4.13
C PRO A 350 14.85 11.30 -2.78
N CYS A 351 13.53 11.13 -2.72
CA CYS A 351 12.83 10.90 -1.46
C CYS A 351 12.72 9.41 -1.13
N LYS A 352 13.83 8.78 -0.68
CA LYS A 352 13.87 7.35 -0.36
C LYS A 352 12.87 6.91 0.71
N TRP A 353 12.36 7.82 1.54
CA TRP A 353 11.37 7.52 2.58
C TRP A 353 9.94 7.38 2.03
N ILE A 354 9.67 7.82 0.80
CA ILE A 354 8.38 7.66 0.14
C ILE A 354 8.45 6.42 -0.77
N LYS A 355 7.67 5.40 -0.45
CA LYS A 355 7.64 4.12 -1.17
C LYS A 355 6.26 3.84 -1.75
N ALA A 356 6.22 2.96 -2.76
CA ALA A 356 4.99 2.40 -3.35
C ALA A 356 3.96 3.49 -3.72
N VAL A 357 4.38 4.44 -4.56
CA VAL A 357 3.52 5.56 -4.94
C VAL A 357 2.68 5.20 -6.15
N THR A 358 1.37 5.33 -5.98
CA THR A 358 0.37 5.17 -7.04
C THR A 358 -0.52 6.40 -7.07
N VAL A 359 -0.74 6.96 -8.25
CA VAL A 359 -1.69 8.03 -8.52
C VAL A 359 -2.85 7.45 -9.31
N SER A 360 -4.07 7.70 -8.84
CA SER A 360 -5.31 7.36 -9.54
C SER A 360 -6.03 8.63 -9.95
N LEU A 361 -6.43 8.72 -11.22
CA LEU A 361 -7.19 9.83 -11.77
C LEU A 361 -8.53 9.32 -12.30
N ALA A 362 -9.61 9.98 -11.88
CA ALA A 362 -10.97 9.68 -12.31
C ALA A 362 -11.67 10.96 -12.78
N VAL A 363 -12.13 10.96 -14.03
CA VAL A 363 -12.86 12.10 -14.61
C VAL A 363 -14.29 12.12 -14.06
N GLN A 364 -14.75 13.30 -13.66
CA GLN A 364 -16.15 13.58 -13.33
C GLN A 364 -16.70 14.49 -14.43
N SER A 365 -17.66 13.98 -15.20
CA SER A 365 -18.24 14.72 -16.32
C SER A 365 -19.75 14.85 -16.19
N LYS A 366 -20.29 15.95 -16.72
CA LYS A 366 -21.72 16.18 -16.91
C LYS A 366 -21.93 16.69 -18.33
N HIS A 367 -22.88 16.12 -19.08
CA HIS A 367 -23.13 16.46 -20.50
C HIS A 367 -21.86 16.47 -21.37
N ASN A 368 -20.99 15.47 -21.19
CA ASN A 368 -19.71 15.35 -21.88
C ASN A 368 -18.68 16.47 -21.63
N GLU A 369 -18.92 17.33 -20.64
CA GLU A 369 -17.95 18.31 -20.16
C GLU A 369 -17.36 17.86 -18.83
N ALA A 370 -16.04 17.93 -18.71
CA ALA A 370 -15.38 17.64 -17.44
C ALA A 370 -15.70 18.74 -16.43
N GLN A 371 -16.33 18.34 -15.34
CA GLN A 371 -16.62 19.20 -14.19
C GLN A 371 -15.45 19.18 -13.21
N ASP A 372 -14.82 18.02 -13.05
CA ASP A 372 -13.61 17.84 -12.24
C ASP A 372 -12.83 16.59 -12.67
N VAL A 373 -11.63 16.45 -12.14
CA VAL A 373 -10.89 15.19 -12.10
C VAL A 373 -10.50 14.93 -10.64
N THR A 374 -10.95 13.80 -10.08
CA THR A 374 -10.50 13.38 -8.76
C THR A 374 -9.08 12.84 -8.86
N PHE A 375 -8.16 13.43 -8.09
CA PHE A 375 -6.80 12.95 -7.89
C PHE A 375 -6.70 12.16 -6.59
N VAL A 376 -6.13 10.96 -6.63
CA VAL A 376 -5.83 10.15 -5.44
C VAL A 376 -4.39 9.68 -5.44
N LEU A 377 -3.59 10.15 -4.49
CA LEU A 377 -2.25 9.63 -4.18
C LEU A 377 -2.36 8.54 -3.12
N LYS A 378 -1.78 7.38 -3.40
CA LYS A 378 -1.51 6.36 -2.40
C LYS A 378 0.00 6.17 -2.29
N CYS A 379 0.55 6.36 -1.11
CA CYS A 379 1.97 6.09 -0.86
C CYS A 379 2.19 5.51 0.53
N SER A 380 3.43 5.14 0.82
CA SER A 380 3.82 4.66 2.14
C SER A 380 5.12 5.29 2.59
N MET A 381 5.15 5.66 3.87
CA MET A 381 6.27 6.32 4.51
C MET A 381 7.14 5.30 5.23
N SER A 382 8.45 5.33 5.00
CA SER A 382 9.42 4.44 5.66
C SER A 382 10.76 5.15 5.88
N TYR A 383 10.97 5.62 7.09
CA TYR A 383 12.20 6.27 7.55
C TYR A 383 13.35 5.30 7.92
N LYS A 384 13.21 3.99 7.68
CA LYS A 384 14.21 2.96 8.06
C LYS A 384 15.59 3.18 7.42
N ASP A 385 15.60 3.75 6.22
CA ASP A 385 16.84 3.92 5.44
C ASP A 385 17.66 5.16 5.89
N TYR A 386 17.17 5.99 6.82
CA TYR A 386 17.86 7.23 7.19
C TYR A 386 19.00 7.04 8.20
N LYS A 387 18.87 6.11 9.18
CA LYS A 387 19.93 5.87 10.16
C LYS A 387 21.25 5.42 9.53
N LYS A 388 21.21 4.74 8.37
CA LYS A 388 22.42 4.37 7.61
C LYS A 388 23.06 5.57 6.88
N ILE A 389 22.23 6.45 6.32
CA ILE A 389 22.70 7.61 5.55
C ILE A 389 23.26 8.70 6.46
N ALA A 390 22.67 8.92 7.65
CA ALA A 390 23.17 9.90 8.63
C ALA A 390 24.44 9.45 9.37
N THR A 391 24.80 8.16 9.29
CA THR A 391 26.02 7.60 9.90
C THR A 391 27.14 7.33 8.88
N GLY A 392 26.97 7.75 7.62
CA GLY A 392 28.03 7.62 6.62
C GLY A 392 28.45 6.19 6.30
N ASN A 393 27.51 5.22 6.40
CA ASN A 393 27.75 3.80 6.06
C ASN A 393 26.89 3.33 4.89
#